data_AF-A0A091JIF6-F1
#
_entry.id   AF-A0A091JIF6-F1
#
_cell.length_a   1.000
_cell.length_b   1.000
_cell.length_c   1.000
_cell.angle_alpha   90.00
_cell.angle_beta   90.00
_cell.angle_gamma   90.00
#
_symmetry.space_group_name_H-M   'P 1'
#
loop_
_entity.id
_entity.type
_entity.pdbx_description
1 polymer ?
#
loop_
_entity_poly.entity_id
_entity_poly.type
_entity_poly.pdbx_seq_one_letter_code
_entity_poly.pdbx_strand_id
1 'polypeptide(L)'
;RKKLKSTSKYIYQTLFLNGENSDIKICALGEEWNLHKIYLCQSGYFSSMFSGSWKESSMSVIELEIPDQNIDIEALQVAFGSLYRDDVLIKPSRVVALLAAACMLQLDGLIQQCGETMAETINAKTVCGYYNSAGTYGLDSVKKKCLEWLLNNLMTHQSVELFKELSINLMKQLISSSNLLVMQVEMDVYTALKKWMFLQLVPSWNGSLKQLLTEADAWFAKRRKDFEDDVAFLESEQGNAFLSVFTHLRLQYIISDLASARIVERDSLIPSEWLSSVYKQQWFAMLRAEQDNDIGPQEINKEELEGNSMRCGRKLAKDGDYCWRWTGFNFGFDLLVTYTNRYIIFKRNTLNQPCSGSVSLQPRRNIAFRLRLASFDSSGKIICSRTTGYQILTLEKDQEQVVMNLDSRLLIFPLYICCNFLYISPEKK
;
A
#
# COMPACT_ATOMS: atom_id res chain seq x y z
N ARG A 1 4.02 -18.37 -51.75
CA ARG A 1 3.14 -19.01 -50.73
C ARG A 1 2.44 -17.92 -49.94
N LYS A 2 1.15 -17.64 -50.20
CA LYS A 2 0.35 -16.68 -49.42
C LYS A 2 0.20 -17.24 -47.99
N LYS A 3 0.67 -16.51 -46.97
CA LYS A 3 0.36 -16.83 -45.56
C LYS A 3 -1.17 -16.80 -45.43
N LEU A 4 -1.80 -17.97 -45.21
CA LEU A 4 -3.20 -18.04 -44.80
C LEU A 4 -3.35 -17.16 -43.56
N LYS A 5 -4.09 -16.06 -43.68
CA LYS A 5 -4.55 -15.30 -42.50
C LYS A 5 -5.39 -16.28 -41.68
N SER A 6 -5.22 -16.32 -40.36
CA SER A 6 -6.11 -17.09 -39.49
C SER A 6 -7.56 -16.65 -39.74
N THR A 7 -8.52 -17.57 -39.62
CA THR A 7 -9.95 -17.29 -39.80
C THR A 7 -10.38 -16.09 -38.95
N SER A 8 -9.90 -15.98 -37.71
CA SER A 8 -10.13 -14.84 -36.81
C SER A 8 -9.65 -13.50 -37.38
N LYS A 9 -8.48 -13.46 -38.02
CA LYS A 9 -7.94 -12.24 -38.65
C LYS A 9 -8.74 -11.83 -39.89
N TYR A 10 -9.27 -12.80 -40.63
CA TYR A 10 -10.17 -12.52 -41.74
C TYR A 10 -11.49 -11.95 -41.24
N ILE A 11 -12.12 -12.59 -40.25
CA ILE A 11 -13.37 -12.13 -39.63
C ILE A 11 -13.23 -10.69 -39.11
N TYR A 12 -12.19 -10.41 -38.33
CA TYR A 12 -11.96 -9.08 -37.78
C TYR A 12 -11.78 -8.01 -38.87
N GLN A 13 -11.05 -8.33 -39.94
CA GLN A 13 -10.83 -7.35 -41.02
C GLN A 13 -12.09 -7.14 -41.86
N THR A 14 -12.72 -8.21 -42.30
CA THR A 14 -13.82 -8.16 -43.28
C THR A 14 -15.14 -7.79 -42.62
N LEU A 15 -15.47 -8.38 -41.48
CA LEU A 15 -16.75 -8.12 -40.82
C LEU A 15 -16.67 -6.86 -39.95
N PHE A 16 -15.69 -6.77 -39.06
CA PHE A 16 -15.64 -5.66 -38.10
C PHE A 16 -15.08 -4.36 -38.70
N LEU A 17 -13.89 -4.39 -39.30
CA LEU A 17 -13.26 -3.16 -39.81
C LEU A 17 -13.92 -2.63 -41.09
N ASN A 18 -14.31 -3.51 -42.02
CA ASN A 18 -14.95 -3.09 -43.27
C ASN A 18 -16.49 -2.98 -43.15
N GLY A 19 -17.12 -3.60 -42.14
CA GLY A 19 -18.57 -3.60 -41.96
C GLY A 19 -19.35 -4.41 -43.00
N GLU A 20 -18.70 -5.34 -43.71
CA GLU A 20 -19.32 -6.10 -44.80
C GLU A 20 -20.48 -6.97 -44.29
N ASN A 21 -21.68 -6.78 -44.88
CA ASN A 21 -22.92 -7.47 -44.51
C ASN A 21 -23.42 -7.20 -43.07
N SER A 22 -23.07 -6.04 -42.51
CA SER A 22 -23.64 -5.56 -41.24
C SER A 22 -25.17 -5.44 -41.31
N ASP A 23 -25.83 -5.82 -40.23
CA ASP A 23 -27.30 -5.78 -40.07
C ASP A 23 -27.74 -4.77 -39.00
N ILE A 24 -26.78 -4.07 -38.39
CA ILE A 24 -27.04 -3.02 -37.40
C ILE A 24 -25.93 -1.97 -37.39
N LYS A 25 -26.31 -0.72 -37.16
CA LYS A 25 -25.40 0.40 -36.89
C LYS A 25 -25.54 0.85 -35.44
N ILE A 26 -24.44 0.97 -34.72
CA ILE A 26 -24.39 1.59 -33.38
C ILE A 26 -23.76 2.97 -33.51
N CYS A 27 -24.41 4.00 -32.96
CA CYS A 27 -23.92 5.38 -32.95
C CYS A 27 -23.63 5.79 -31.51
N ALA A 28 -22.42 6.25 -31.21
CA ALA A 28 -22.01 6.71 -29.87
C ALA A 28 -20.88 7.73 -29.98
N LEU A 29 -20.87 8.74 -29.11
CA LEU A 29 -19.80 9.77 -29.07
C LEU A 29 -19.53 10.45 -30.43
N GLY A 30 -20.55 10.55 -31.30
CA GLY A 30 -20.42 11.13 -32.64
C GLY A 30 -19.80 10.21 -33.69
N GLU A 31 -19.52 8.95 -33.35
CA GLU A 31 -18.98 7.92 -34.25
C GLU A 31 -20.01 6.84 -34.56
N GLU A 32 -19.81 6.16 -35.70
CA GLU A 32 -20.71 5.12 -36.20
C GLU A 32 -19.96 3.80 -36.40
N TRP A 33 -20.54 2.70 -35.89
CA TRP A 33 -20.04 1.34 -36.06
C TRP A 33 -21.05 0.47 -36.81
N ASN A 34 -20.67 -0.04 -37.97
CA ASN A 34 -21.44 -1.03 -38.73
C ASN A 34 -21.10 -2.43 -38.21
N LEU A 35 -22.03 -3.05 -37.47
CA LEU A 35 -21.83 -4.28 -36.70
C LEU A 35 -22.86 -5.35 -37.09
N HIS A 36 -22.79 -6.48 -36.41
CA HIS A 36 -23.59 -7.66 -36.67
C HIS A 36 -24.27 -8.10 -35.37
N LYS A 37 -25.60 -8.22 -35.37
CA LYS A 37 -26.39 -8.63 -34.19
C LYS A 37 -25.88 -9.95 -33.61
N ILE A 38 -25.53 -10.92 -34.47
CA ILE A 38 -25.01 -12.24 -34.03
C ILE A 38 -23.75 -12.13 -33.16
N TYR A 39 -22.85 -11.19 -33.46
CA TYR A 39 -21.64 -10.98 -32.67
C TYR A 39 -21.93 -10.13 -31.43
N LEU A 40 -22.79 -9.11 -31.55
CA LEU A 40 -23.21 -8.27 -30.43
C LEU A 40 -23.94 -9.06 -29.33
N CYS A 41 -24.74 -10.08 -29.66
CA CYS A 41 -25.42 -10.92 -28.67
C CYS A 41 -24.48 -11.70 -27.72
N GLN A 42 -23.16 -11.70 -27.97
CA GLN A 42 -22.19 -12.21 -27.00
C GLN A 42 -22.01 -11.28 -25.78
N SER A 43 -22.38 -10.00 -25.91
CA SER A 43 -22.46 -9.04 -24.81
C SER A 43 -23.78 -9.21 -24.06
N GLY A 44 -23.73 -9.22 -22.72
CA GLY A 44 -24.95 -9.29 -21.91
C GLY A 44 -25.91 -8.11 -22.17
N TYR A 45 -25.34 -6.93 -22.41
CA TYR A 45 -26.08 -5.70 -22.70
C TYR A 45 -26.89 -5.83 -24.01
N PHE A 46 -26.21 -6.17 -25.11
CA PHE A 46 -26.88 -6.29 -26.41
C PHE A 46 -27.75 -7.54 -26.53
N SER A 47 -27.35 -8.65 -25.91
CA SER A 47 -28.21 -9.83 -25.80
C SER A 47 -29.56 -9.45 -25.17
N SER A 48 -29.53 -8.69 -24.06
CA SER A 48 -30.74 -8.23 -23.39
C SER A 48 -31.57 -7.29 -24.27
N MET A 49 -30.90 -6.33 -24.92
CA MET A 49 -31.53 -5.35 -25.82
C MET A 49 -32.21 -5.99 -27.04
N PHE A 50 -31.60 -7.02 -27.63
CA PHE A 50 -32.16 -7.71 -28.80
C PHE A 50 -33.12 -8.84 -28.44
N SER A 51 -33.09 -9.33 -27.20
CA SER A 51 -34.02 -10.35 -26.73
C SER A 51 -35.37 -9.76 -26.33
N GLY A 52 -36.47 -10.29 -26.87
CA GLY A 52 -37.83 -9.94 -26.46
C GLY A 52 -38.54 -8.92 -27.37
N SER A 53 -39.54 -8.22 -26.82
CA SER A 53 -40.44 -7.32 -27.56
C SER A 53 -40.05 -5.84 -27.47
N TRP A 54 -38.77 -5.55 -27.23
CA TRP A 54 -38.25 -4.18 -27.19
C TRP A 54 -38.28 -3.55 -28.59
N LYS A 55 -38.45 -2.23 -28.66
CA LYS A 55 -38.52 -1.51 -29.95
C LYS A 55 -37.22 -1.71 -30.75
N GLU A 56 -36.11 -1.71 -30.02
CA GLU A 56 -34.73 -1.85 -30.46
C GLU A 56 -34.46 -3.18 -31.18
N SER A 57 -35.20 -4.25 -30.84
CA SER A 57 -35.06 -5.57 -31.50
C SER A 57 -35.26 -5.49 -33.02
N SER A 58 -36.17 -4.60 -33.46
CA SER A 58 -36.51 -4.36 -34.87
C SER A 58 -35.71 -3.23 -35.53
N MET A 59 -34.91 -2.49 -34.78
CA MET A 59 -34.14 -1.35 -35.29
C MET A 59 -32.87 -1.81 -36.01
N SER A 60 -32.46 -1.02 -37.00
CA SER A 60 -31.21 -1.17 -37.75
C SER A 60 -30.16 -0.11 -37.37
N VAL A 61 -30.54 0.89 -36.57
CA VAL A 61 -29.67 1.94 -36.03
C VAL A 61 -29.99 2.12 -34.56
N ILE A 62 -28.98 2.16 -33.70
CA ILE A 62 -29.12 2.37 -32.24
C ILE A 62 -28.20 3.49 -31.80
N GLU A 63 -28.76 4.47 -31.11
CA GLU A 63 -27.97 5.49 -30.41
C GLU A 63 -27.66 4.98 -29.01
N LEU A 64 -26.36 4.82 -28.71
CA LEU A 64 -25.87 4.33 -27.43
C LEU A 64 -25.42 5.52 -26.57
N GLU A 65 -26.12 5.73 -25.46
CA GLU A 65 -25.73 6.73 -24.46
C GLU A 65 -24.53 6.26 -23.66
N ILE A 66 -23.54 7.15 -23.49
CA ILE A 66 -22.30 6.87 -22.76
C ILE A 66 -22.25 7.73 -21.48
N PRO A 67 -22.84 7.26 -20.36
CA PRO A 67 -22.84 8.01 -19.10
C PRO A 67 -21.47 8.04 -18.39
N ASP A 68 -20.58 7.08 -18.67
CA ASP A 68 -19.26 7.00 -18.02
C ASP A 68 -18.21 7.79 -18.82
N GLN A 69 -17.68 8.85 -18.20
CA GLN A 69 -16.69 9.75 -18.80
C GLN A 69 -15.33 9.10 -19.06
N ASN A 70 -15.06 7.91 -18.48
CA ASN A 70 -13.84 7.16 -18.76
C ASN A 70 -13.90 6.42 -20.10
N ILE A 71 -15.08 6.31 -20.72
CA ILE A 71 -15.26 5.63 -22.00
C ILE A 71 -15.01 6.61 -23.13
N ASP A 72 -14.08 6.24 -24.01
CA ASP A 72 -13.79 6.98 -25.24
C ASP A 72 -13.99 6.11 -26.49
N ILE A 73 -13.89 6.74 -27.66
CA ILE A 73 -14.12 6.12 -28.97
C ILE A 73 -13.19 4.91 -29.19
N GLU A 74 -11.92 5.00 -28.78
CA GLU A 74 -10.97 3.90 -28.96
C GLU A 74 -11.32 2.72 -28.05
N ALA A 75 -11.75 2.97 -26.81
CA ALA A 75 -12.21 1.93 -25.90
C ALA A 75 -13.43 1.18 -26.47
N LEU A 76 -14.43 1.90 -27.01
CA LEU A 76 -15.57 1.30 -27.68
C LEU A 76 -15.16 0.50 -28.93
N GLN A 77 -14.27 1.04 -29.76
CA GLN A 77 -13.71 0.35 -30.92
C GLN A 77 -13.06 -0.99 -30.52
N VAL A 78 -12.26 -1.00 -29.45
CA VAL A 78 -11.61 -2.23 -28.98
C VAL A 78 -12.62 -3.18 -28.36
N ALA A 79 -13.60 -2.68 -27.60
CA ALA A 79 -14.65 -3.50 -26.99
C ALA A 79 -15.53 -4.18 -28.04
N PHE A 80 -16.05 -3.43 -29.03
CA PHE A 80 -16.79 -4.03 -30.15
C PHE A 80 -15.91 -4.98 -30.95
N GLY A 81 -14.66 -4.59 -31.23
CA GLY A 81 -13.72 -5.43 -31.96
C GLY A 81 -13.39 -6.75 -31.25
N SER A 82 -13.42 -6.77 -29.92
CA SER A 82 -13.19 -7.98 -29.11
C SER A 82 -14.21 -9.09 -29.39
N LEU A 83 -15.42 -8.73 -29.85
CA LEU A 83 -16.46 -9.70 -30.19
C LEU A 83 -16.14 -10.50 -31.46
N TYR A 84 -15.21 -10.02 -32.30
CA TYR A 84 -14.87 -10.58 -33.60
C TYR A 84 -13.51 -11.29 -33.64
N ARG A 85 -12.83 -11.42 -32.49
CA ARG A 85 -11.51 -12.06 -32.40
C ARG A 85 -11.27 -12.65 -31.02
N ASP A 86 -10.43 -13.67 -30.96
CA ASP A 86 -10.13 -14.34 -29.69
C ASP A 86 -9.13 -13.54 -28.82
N ASP A 87 -8.16 -12.87 -29.46
CA ASP A 87 -7.09 -12.15 -28.77
C ASP A 87 -7.23 -10.63 -28.86
N VAL A 88 -7.26 -9.96 -27.70
CA VAL A 88 -7.25 -8.51 -27.58
C VAL A 88 -5.95 -8.06 -26.94
N LEU A 89 -5.16 -7.26 -27.68
CA LEU A 89 -3.99 -6.62 -27.10
C LEU A 89 -4.42 -5.41 -26.26
N ILE A 90 -4.36 -5.55 -24.93
CA ILE A 90 -4.71 -4.48 -23.99
C ILE A 90 -3.46 -3.70 -23.60
N LYS A 91 -3.42 -2.42 -23.93
CA LYS A 91 -2.33 -1.53 -23.51
C LYS A 91 -2.56 -1.08 -22.05
N PRO A 92 -1.56 -1.14 -21.16
CA PRO A 92 -1.73 -0.75 -19.74
C PRO A 92 -2.18 0.71 -19.55
N SER A 93 -1.83 1.61 -20.48
CA SER A 93 -2.23 3.01 -20.45
C SER A 93 -3.70 3.25 -20.84
N ARG A 94 -4.37 2.25 -21.44
CA ARG A 94 -5.76 2.34 -21.92
C ARG A 94 -6.70 1.37 -21.22
N VAL A 95 -6.17 0.51 -20.34
CA VAL A 95 -6.94 -0.55 -19.68
C VAL A 95 -8.14 -0.03 -18.87
N VAL A 96 -8.03 1.15 -18.26
CA VAL A 96 -9.14 1.73 -17.47
C VAL A 96 -10.32 2.13 -18.37
N ALA A 97 -10.06 2.79 -19.50
CA ALA A 97 -11.10 3.17 -20.44
C ALA A 97 -11.75 1.92 -21.07
N LEU A 98 -10.93 0.92 -21.40
CA LEU A 98 -11.42 -0.35 -21.93
C LEU A 98 -12.25 -1.13 -20.91
N LEU A 99 -11.82 -1.15 -19.63
CA LEU A 99 -12.58 -1.76 -18.54
C LEU A 99 -13.95 -1.09 -18.38
N ALA A 100 -14.01 0.24 -18.43
CA ALA A 100 -15.25 0.99 -18.36
C ALA A 100 -16.23 0.58 -19.48
N ALA A 101 -15.73 0.53 -20.72
CA ALA A 101 -16.51 0.10 -21.87
C ALA A 101 -16.95 -1.37 -21.75
N ALA A 102 -16.06 -2.26 -21.31
CA ALA A 102 -16.36 -3.67 -21.11
C ALA A 102 -17.43 -3.90 -20.03
N CYS A 103 -17.39 -3.15 -18.92
CA CYS A 103 -18.39 -3.19 -17.87
C CYS A 103 -19.76 -2.70 -18.36
N MET A 104 -19.82 -1.56 -19.04
CA MET A 104 -21.06 -1.04 -19.63
C MET A 104 -21.68 -2.04 -20.59
N LEU A 105 -20.87 -2.63 -21.47
CA LEU A 105 -21.31 -3.60 -22.46
C LEU A 105 -21.43 -5.02 -21.90
N GLN A 106 -21.19 -5.24 -20.60
CA GLN A 106 -21.26 -6.58 -19.96
C GLN A 106 -20.46 -7.64 -20.73
N LEU A 107 -19.19 -7.33 -21.01
CA LEU A 107 -18.23 -8.20 -21.70
C LEU A 107 -17.32 -8.91 -20.69
N ASP A 108 -17.83 -9.92 -19.99
CA ASP A 108 -17.15 -10.56 -18.85
C ASP A 108 -15.72 -11.05 -19.17
N GLY A 109 -15.53 -11.67 -20.34
CA GLY A 109 -14.20 -12.12 -20.76
C GLY A 109 -13.20 -10.97 -20.93
N LEU A 110 -13.66 -9.82 -21.44
CA LEU A 110 -12.83 -8.63 -21.60
C LEU A 110 -12.56 -7.94 -20.25
N ILE A 111 -13.55 -7.92 -19.36
CA ILE A 111 -13.40 -7.43 -17.97
C ILE A 111 -12.31 -8.23 -17.25
N GLN A 112 -12.31 -9.57 -17.40
CA GLN A 112 -11.28 -10.43 -16.83
C GLN A 112 -9.88 -10.11 -17.38
N GLN A 113 -9.74 -10.01 -18.71
CA GLN A 113 -8.45 -9.67 -19.34
C GLN A 113 -7.93 -8.27 -18.92
N CYS A 114 -8.83 -7.30 -18.76
CA CYS A 114 -8.49 -5.99 -18.21
C CYS A 114 -7.96 -6.12 -16.78
N GLY A 115 -8.64 -6.89 -15.93
CA GLY A 115 -8.20 -7.13 -14.54
C GLY A 115 -6.85 -7.83 -14.44
N GLU A 116 -6.59 -8.82 -15.30
CA GLU A 116 -5.29 -9.51 -15.41
C GLU A 116 -4.19 -8.53 -15.83
N THR A 117 -4.43 -7.75 -16.89
CA THR A 117 -3.49 -6.72 -17.35
C THR A 117 -3.18 -5.73 -16.23
N MET A 118 -4.21 -5.19 -15.56
CA MET A 118 -4.03 -4.25 -14.44
C MET A 118 -3.19 -4.88 -13.32
N ALA A 119 -3.48 -6.13 -12.96
CA ALA A 119 -2.77 -6.83 -11.89
C ALA A 119 -1.28 -7.09 -12.23
N GLU A 120 -0.95 -7.30 -13.50
CA GLU A 120 0.42 -7.53 -13.96
C GLU A 120 1.23 -6.23 -14.08
N THR A 121 0.56 -5.10 -14.28
CA THR A 121 1.21 -3.80 -14.57
C THR A 121 1.08 -2.78 -13.44
N ILE A 122 0.79 -3.24 -12.20
CA ILE A 122 0.80 -2.40 -11.00
C ILE A 122 2.22 -1.88 -10.74
N ASN A 123 2.36 -0.55 -10.63
CA ASN A 123 3.58 0.13 -10.25
C ASN A 123 3.24 1.51 -9.65
N ALA A 124 4.26 2.28 -9.24
CA ALA A 124 4.08 3.59 -8.60
C ALA A 124 3.22 4.59 -9.39
N LYS A 125 3.19 4.50 -10.72
CA LYS A 125 2.40 5.41 -11.60
C LYS A 125 0.97 4.93 -11.84
N THR A 126 0.71 3.63 -11.69
CA THR A 126 -0.59 3.03 -12.04
C THR A 126 -1.40 2.66 -10.81
N VAL A 127 -0.76 2.44 -9.66
CA VAL A 127 -1.40 1.80 -8.50
C VAL A 127 -2.58 2.58 -7.94
N CYS A 128 -2.51 3.92 -7.85
CA CYS A 128 -3.61 4.73 -7.32
C CYS A 128 -4.78 4.77 -8.32
N GLY A 129 -4.48 4.99 -9.61
CA GLY A 129 -5.48 4.93 -10.68
C GLY A 129 -6.18 3.56 -10.72
N TYR A 130 -5.41 2.47 -10.69
CA TYR A 130 -5.95 1.11 -10.71
C TYR A 130 -6.74 0.78 -9.44
N TYR A 131 -6.30 1.21 -8.26
CA TYR A 131 -7.06 1.03 -7.01
C TYR A 131 -8.45 1.69 -7.09
N ASN A 132 -8.50 2.93 -7.59
CA ASN A 132 -9.75 3.67 -7.74
C ASN A 132 -10.65 3.02 -8.79
N SER A 133 -10.14 2.74 -10.00
CA SER A 133 -10.90 2.10 -11.07
C SER A 133 -11.39 0.71 -10.67
N ALA A 134 -10.56 -0.09 -10.00
CA ALA A 134 -10.97 -1.40 -9.50
C ALA A 134 -12.12 -1.30 -8.48
N GLY A 135 -12.14 -0.23 -7.66
CA GLY A 135 -13.27 0.07 -6.78
C GLY A 135 -14.54 0.46 -7.55
N THR A 136 -14.40 1.30 -8.58
CA THR A 136 -15.54 1.76 -9.42
C THR A 136 -16.17 0.61 -10.20
N TYR A 137 -15.36 -0.28 -10.77
CA TYR A 137 -15.80 -1.35 -11.67
C TYR A 137 -15.90 -2.73 -11.01
N GLY A 138 -15.77 -2.82 -9.68
CA GLY A 138 -15.98 -4.08 -8.94
C GLY A 138 -14.88 -5.14 -9.09
N LEU A 139 -13.64 -4.75 -9.39
CA LEU A 139 -12.49 -5.66 -9.48
C LEU A 139 -11.76 -5.82 -8.14
N ASP A 140 -12.40 -6.47 -7.16
CA ASP A 140 -11.86 -6.60 -5.80
C ASP A 140 -10.46 -7.24 -5.73
N SER A 141 -10.18 -8.20 -6.61
CA SER A 141 -8.87 -8.86 -6.68
C SER A 141 -7.75 -7.89 -7.07
N VAL A 142 -8.01 -6.98 -8.03
CA VAL A 142 -7.08 -5.93 -8.43
C VAL A 142 -6.93 -4.90 -7.33
N LYS A 143 -8.04 -4.46 -6.73
CA LYS A 143 -8.04 -3.52 -5.61
C LYS A 143 -7.18 -4.01 -4.45
N LYS A 144 -7.30 -5.30 -4.09
CA LYS A 144 -6.48 -5.95 -3.06
C LYS A 144 -5.00 -5.96 -3.44
N LYS A 145 -4.66 -6.33 -4.68
CA LYS A 145 -3.27 -6.32 -5.17
C LYS A 145 -2.66 -4.91 -5.17
N CYS A 146 -3.44 -3.87 -5.50
CA CYS A 146 -3.00 -2.48 -5.40
C CYS A 146 -2.68 -2.09 -3.95
N LEU A 147 -3.56 -2.45 -3.01
CA LEU A 147 -3.33 -2.19 -1.58
C LEU A 147 -2.09 -2.94 -1.08
N GLU A 148 -1.93 -4.21 -1.44
CA GLU A 148 -0.73 -5.00 -1.12
C GLU A 148 0.55 -4.36 -1.70
N TRP A 149 0.51 -3.88 -2.94
CA TRP A 149 1.63 -3.18 -3.53
C TRP A 149 1.98 -1.92 -2.73
N LEU A 150 0.98 -1.10 -2.35
CA LEU A 150 1.20 0.11 -1.57
C LEU A 150 1.75 -0.18 -0.17
N LEU A 151 1.25 -1.21 0.52
CA LEU A 151 1.75 -1.61 1.84
C LEU A 151 3.24 -1.99 1.82
N ASN A 152 3.71 -2.56 0.71
CA ASN A 152 5.10 -2.94 0.55
C ASN A 152 5.99 -1.80 0.05
N ASN A 153 5.43 -0.86 -0.72
CA ASN A 153 6.21 0.11 -1.49
C ASN A 153 6.14 1.55 -0.99
N LEU A 154 5.12 1.93 -0.20
CA LEU A 154 4.92 3.32 0.26
C LEU A 154 6.17 3.88 0.95
N MET A 155 6.85 3.08 1.77
CA MET A 155 8.03 3.52 2.53
C MET A 155 9.35 3.20 1.85
N THR A 156 9.36 2.34 0.83
CA THR A 156 10.60 1.91 0.15
C THR A 156 10.83 2.62 -1.18
N HIS A 157 9.75 3.04 -1.85
CA HIS A 157 9.74 3.63 -3.19
C HIS A 157 8.91 4.91 -3.19
N GLN A 158 9.19 5.80 -2.23
CA GLN A 158 8.53 7.11 -2.14
C GLN A 158 8.76 7.94 -3.40
N SER A 159 7.71 8.58 -3.89
CA SER A 159 7.79 9.66 -4.89
C SER A 159 6.77 10.75 -4.57
N VAL A 160 7.00 11.94 -5.13
CA VAL A 160 6.11 13.09 -4.93
C VAL A 160 4.75 12.82 -5.58
N GLU A 161 4.78 12.26 -6.78
CA GLU A 161 3.61 11.91 -7.59
C GLU A 161 2.73 10.90 -6.84
N LEU A 162 3.33 9.82 -6.33
CA LEU A 162 2.61 8.82 -5.57
C LEU A 162 1.93 9.44 -4.33
N PHE A 163 2.63 10.28 -3.57
CA PHE A 163 2.02 10.94 -2.41
C PHE A 163 0.87 11.87 -2.79
N LYS A 164 0.95 12.59 -3.91
CA LYS A 164 -0.15 13.46 -4.37
C LYS A 164 -1.39 12.67 -4.74
N GLU A 165 -1.23 11.49 -5.33
CA GLU A 165 -2.35 10.66 -5.78
C GLU A 165 -3.05 9.88 -4.64
N LEU A 166 -2.40 9.73 -3.48
CA LEU A 166 -2.96 9.02 -2.34
C LEU A 166 -4.06 9.83 -1.64
N SER A 167 -5.30 9.33 -1.72
CA SER A 167 -6.43 9.88 -0.98
C SER A 167 -6.31 9.66 0.52
N ILE A 168 -7.04 10.48 1.30
CA ILE A 168 -7.11 10.37 2.78
C ILE A 168 -7.53 8.95 3.20
N ASN A 169 -8.56 8.40 2.56
CA ASN A 169 -9.06 7.06 2.89
C ASN A 169 -8.03 5.96 2.62
N LEU A 170 -7.31 6.05 1.49
CA LEU A 170 -6.27 5.09 1.16
C LEU A 170 -5.08 5.21 2.11
N MET A 171 -4.63 6.43 2.42
CA MET A 171 -3.57 6.65 3.40
C MET A 171 -3.95 6.12 4.78
N LYS A 172 -5.19 6.33 5.24
CA LYS A 172 -5.73 5.76 6.48
C LYS A 172 -5.60 4.24 6.51
N GLN A 173 -6.01 3.56 5.43
CA GLN A 173 -5.89 2.10 5.32
C GLN A 173 -4.43 1.63 5.37
N LEU A 174 -3.51 2.39 4.77
CA LEU A 174 -2.09 2.05 4.78
C LEU A 174 -1.47 2.19 6.17
N ILE A 175 -1.71 3.31 6.85
CA ILE A 175 -1.11 3.57 8.17
C ILE A 175 -1.71 2.69 9.26
N SER A 176 -3.02 2.39 9.19
CA SER A 176 -3.68 1.47 10.14
C SER A 176 -3.17 0.02 10.02
N SER A 177 -2.61 -0.36 8.86
CA SER A 177 -2.18 -1.73 8.62
C SER A 177 -0.90 -2.09 9.37
N SER A 178 -0.95 -3.21 10.09
CA SER A 178 0.24 -3.89 10.63
C SER A 178 1.18 -4.39 9.53
N ASN A 179 0.66 -4.57 8.30
CA ASN A 179 1.40 -5.05 7.15
C ASN A 179 2.17 -3.95 6.41
N LEU A 180 2.04 -2.67 6.79
CA LEU A 180 2.87 -1.61 6.23
C LEU A 180 4.35 -1.94 6.46
N LEU A 181 5.14 -1.93 5.40
CA LEU A 181 6.59 -2.16 5.44
C LEU A 181 7.27 -0.84 5.84
N VAL A 182 7.84 -0.76 7.04
CA VAL A 182 8.53 0.44 7.57
C VAL A 182 10.05 0.24 7.51
N MET A 183 10.83 1.27 7.18
CA MET A 183 12.25 1.13 6.78
C MET A 183 13.31 1.50 7.82
N GLN A 184 12.98 2.20 8.91
CA GLN A 184 13.80 2.26 10.12
C GLN A 184 12.91 2.10 11.34
N VAL A 185 12.05 3.08 11.62
CA VAL A 185 11.25 3.18 12.85
C VAL A 185 9.95 3.93 12.60
N GLU A 186 9.05 3.94 13.59
CA GLU A 186 7.73 4.59 13.49
C GLU A 186 7.82 6.11 13.21
N MET A 187 8.92 6.78 13.58
CA MET A 187 9.17 8.18 13.24
C MET A 187 9.22 8.44 11.72
N ASP A 188 9.61 7.44 10.92
CA ASP A 188 9.59 7.55 9.46
C ASP A 188 8.15 7.65 8.94
N VAL A 189 7.20 6.98 9.61
CA VAL A 189 5.77 7.01 9.26
C VAL A 189 5.20 8.39 9.53
N TYR A 190 5.50 8.98 10.70
CA TYR A 190 5.15 10.36 11.02
C TYR A 190 5.72 11.35 9.97
N THR A 191 7.00 11.20 9.64
CA THR A 191 7.67 12.03 8.64
C THR A 191 7.02 11.89 7.26
N ALA A 192 6.65 10.67 6.86
CA ALA A 192 5.95 10.41 5.60
C ALA A 192 4.56 11.05 5.59
N LEU A 193 3.80 10.96 6.69
CA LEU A 193 2.51 11.62 6.81
C LEU A 193 2.61 13.14 6.77
N LYS A 194 3.63 13.73 7.39
CA LYS A 194 3.90 15.17 7.32
C LYS A 194 4.15 15.62 5.88
N LYS A 195 5.00 14.90 5.14
CA LYS A 195 5.26 15.14 3.70
C LYS A 195 3.98 15.02 2.86
N TRP A 196 3.21 13.94 3.07
CA TRP A 196 1.97 13.71 2.36
C TRP A 196 0.94 14.79 2.63
N MET A 197 0.69 15.13 3.90
CA MET A 197 -0.25 16.18 4.30
C MET A 197 0.11 17.52 3.67
N PHE A 198 1.40 17.89 3.66
CA PHE A 198 1.88 19.07 2.95
C PHE A 198 1.56 19.05 1.46
N LEU A 199 1.76 17.92 0.77
CA LEU A 199 1.43 17.78 -0.66
C LEU A 199 -0.06 17.85 -0.95
N GLN A 200 -0.91 17.38 -0.03
CA GLN A 200 -2.37 17.51 -0.14
C GLN A 200 -2.82 18.97 0.06
N LEU A 201 -2.17 19.70 0.96
CA LEU A 201 -2.46 21.11 1.25
C LEU A 201 -1.84 22.08 0.23
N VAL A 202 -0.78 21.66 -0.46
CA VAL A 202 -0.08 22.44 -1.49
C VAL A 202 0.08 21.63 -2.79
N PRO A 203 -1.02 21.37 -3.52
CA PRO A 203 -0.98 20.52 -4.73
C PRO A 203 -0.06 21.06 -5.83
N SER A 204 0.18 22.38 -5.85
CA SER A 204 1.04 23.06 -6.83
C SER A 204 2.54 22.83 -6.60
N TRP A 205 2.95 22.34 -5.43
CA TRP A 205 4.37 22.11 -5.12
C TRP A 205 4.97 21.02 -6.02
N ASN A 206 6.11 21.26 -6.65
CA ASN A 206 6.70 20.38 -7.66
C ASN A 206 8.22 20.16 -7.50
N GLY A 207 8.72 20.33 -6.28
CA GLY A 207 10.13 20.12 -5.95
C GLY A 207 10.53 18.63 -5.91
N SER A 208 11.80 18.36 -5.62
CA SER A 208 12.31 16.99 -5.51
C SER A 208 11.99 16.36 -4.15
N LEU A 209 11.92 15.01 -4.10
CA LEU A 209 11.67 14.28 -2.85
C LEU A 209 12.67 14.61 -1.72
N LYS A 210 13.91 14.99 -2.07
CA LYS A 210 14.95 15.40 -1.12
C LYS A 210 14.63 16.73 -0.42
N GLN A 211 13.99 17.65 -1.13
CA GLN A 211 13.59 18.96 -0.60
C GLN A 211 12.28 18.89 0.18
N LEU A 212 11.44 17.89 -0.10
CA LEU A 212 10.07 17.81 0.38
C LEU A 212 9.92 17.95 1.90
N LEU A 213 10.78 17.30 2.69
CA LEU A 213 10.69 17.40 4.15
C LEU A 213 11.01 18.80 4.64
N THR A 214 12.10 19.39 4.14
CA THR A 214 12.54 20.73 4.53
C THR A 214 11.49 21.79 4.17
N GLU A 215 10.90 21.68 2.98
CA GLU A 215 9.81 22.58 2.55
C GLU A 215 8.55 22.40 3.39
N ALA A 216 8.17 21.14 3.70
CA ALA A 216 7.04 20.87 4.58
C ALA A 216 7.27 21.43 5.98
N ASP A 217 8.47 21.24 6.56
CA ASP A 217 8.85 21.76 7.87
C ASP A 217 8.73 23.28 7.92
N ALA A 218 9.27 23.98 6.91
CA ALA A 218 9.20 25.44 6.82
C ALA A 218 7.74 25.92 6.68
N TRP A 219 6.93 25.22 5.90
CA TRP A 219 5.53 25.56 5.67
C TRP A 219 4.68 25.42 6.95
N PHE A 220 4.85 24.33 7.69
CA PHE A 220 4.15 24.12 8.95
C PHE A 220 4.65 25.07 10.05
N ALA A 221 5.96 25.31 10.14
CA ALA A 221 6.53 26.25 11.10
C ALA A 221 6.03 27.68 10.90
N LYS A 222 5.83 28.11 9.64
CA LYS A 222 5.26 29.43 9.34
C LYS A 222 3.82 29.54 9.83
N ARG A 223 2.99 28.53 9.56
CA ARG A 223 1.57 28.53 9.94
C ARG A 223 1.31 28.39 11.42
N ARG A 224 2.24 27.80 12.18
CA ARG A 224 2.10 27.76 13.64
C ARG A 224 1.91 29.15 14.24
N LYS A 225 2.56 30.17 13.68
CA LYS A 225 2.44 31.56 14.15
C LYS A 225 1.03 32.14 13.99
N ASP A 226 0.19 31.50 13.18
CA ASP A 226 -1.18 31.93 12.90
C ASP A 226 -2.19 31.34 13.91
N PHE A 227 -1.75 30.42 14.79
CA PHE A 227 -2.59 29.77 15.80
C PHE A 227 -2.20 30.23 17.21
N GLU A 228 -3.16 30.12 18.15
CA GLU A 228 -2.85 30.25 19.58
C GLU A 228 -1.87 29.14 20.00
N ASP A 229 -1.03 29.43 21.01
CA ASP A 229 0.11 28.57 21.38
C ASP A 229 -0.27 27.11 21.72
N ASP A 230 -1.54 26.86 22.09
CA ASP A 230 -2.05 25.55 22.52
C ASP A 230 -2.81 24.76 21.44
N VAL A 231 -3.02 25.32 20.23
CA VAL A 231 -3.81 24.63 19.18
C VAL A 231 -2.89 23.89 18.21
N ALA A 232 -3.04 22.57 18.11
CA ALA A 232 -2.28 21.77 17.16
C ALA A 232 -2.82 21.94 15.73
N PHE A 233 -1.94 21.81 14.72
CA PHE A 233 -2.36 21.99 13.32
C PHE A 233 -3.52 21.08 12.92
N LEU A 234 -3.55 19.83 13.40
CA LEU A 234 -4.63 18.88 13.09
C LEU A 234 -6.00 19.29 13.64
N GLU A 235 -6.06 20.21 14.60
CA GLU A 235 -7.29 20.75 15.17
C GLU A 235 -7.81 21.97 14.41
N SER A 236 -7.01 22.52 13.50
CA SER A 236 -7.43 23.59 12.59
C SER A 236 -8.44 23.10 11.55
N GLU A 237 -9.17 24.03 10.93
CA GLU A 237 -10.11 23.72 9.83
C GLU A 237 -9.45 22.95 8.68
N GLN A 238 -8.20 23.30 8.35
CA GLN A 238 -7.44 22.65 7.28
C GLN A 238 -6.88 21.28 7.71
N GLY A 239 -6.51 21.14 8.99
CA GLY A 239 -5.92 19.92 9.54
C GLY A 239 -6.93 18.83 9.85
N ASN A 240 -8.17 19.18 10.18
CA ASN A 240 -9.20 18.26 10.67
C ASN A 240 -9.46 17.07 9.72
N ALA A 241 -9.37 17.29 8.40
CA ALA A 241 -9.53 16.22 7.41
C ALA A 241 -8.49 15.08 7.56
N PHE A 242 -7.31 15.39 8.10
CA PHE A 242 -6.20 14.46 8.25
C PHE A 242 -6.18 13.73 9.60
N LEU A 243 -6.96 14.18 10.59
CA LEU A 243 -7.03 13.55 11.93
C LEU A 243 -7.24 12.04 11.83
N SER A 244 -8.18 11.61 10.98
CA SER A 244 -8.54 10.20 10.81
C SER A 244 -7.39 9.30 10.36
N VAL A 245 -6.33 9.88 9.78
CA VAL A 245 -5.10 9.19 9.39
C VAL A 245 -4.10 9.21 10.53
N PHE A 246 -3.84 10.39 11.12
CA PHE A 246 -2.83 10.58 12.15
C PHE A 246 -3.16 9.86 13.47
N THR A 247 -4.44 9.58 13.76
CA THR A 247 -4.85 8.74 14.90
C THR A 247 -4.31 7.32 14.85
N HIS A 248 -3.84 6.84 13.70
CA HIS A 248 -3.28 5.50 13.52
C HIS A 248 -1.74 5.47 13.66
N LEU A 249 -1.11 6.60 13.97
CA LEU A 249 0.30 6.63 14.35
C LEU A 249 0.50 5.89 15.67
N ARG A 250 1.53 5.06 15.75
CA ARG A 250 1.88 4.36 17.00
C ARG A 250 2.81 5.24 17.83
N LEU A 251 2.25 6.35 18.33
CA LEU A 251 2.98 7.40 19.04
C LEU A 251 3.88 6.87 20.15
N GLN A 252 3.48 5.79 20.83
CA GLN A 252 4.27 5.13 21.87
C GLN A 252 5.67 4.70 21.42
N TYR A 253 5.85 4.38 20.14
CA TYR A 253 7.15 4.02 19.57
C TYR A 253 7.90 5.20 18.98
N ILE A 254 7.22 6.33 18.73
CA ILE A 254 7.85 7.58 18.29
C ILE A 254 8.47 8.30 19.49
N ILE A 255 7.74 8.43 20.59
CA ILE A 255 8.21 9.12 21.79
C ILE A 255 9.19 8.29 22.63
N SER A 256 9.51 7.08 22.20
CA SER A 256 10.50 6.20 22.83
C SER A 256 11.95 6.68 22.65
N ASP A 257 12.16 7.71 21.85
CA ASP A 257 13.43 8.40 21.60
C ASP A 257 13.27 9.91 21.87
N LEU A 258 14.17 10.50 22.64
CA LEU A 258 14.07 11.91 23.07
C LEU A 258 14.14 12.89 21.89
N ALA A 259 14.97 12.61 20.89
CA ALA A 259 15.08 13.49 19.72
C ALA A 259 13.77 13.49 18.92
N SER A 260 13.20 12.30 18.71
CA SER A 260 11.91 12.11 18.03
C SER A 260 10.76 12.76 18.80
N ALA A 261 10.68 12.56 20.13
CA ALA A 261 9.68 13.20 20.99
C ALA A 261 9.73 14.73 20.88
N ARG A 262 10.93 15.32 20.99
CA ARG A 262 11.14 16.77 20.83
C ARG A 262 10.75 17.27 19.45
N ILE A 263 11.01 16.51 18.39
CA ILE A 263 10.59 16.88 17.03
C ILE A 263 9.07 16.93 16.94
N VAL A 264 8.37 15.90 17.44
CA VAL A 264 6.90 15.84 17.38
C VAL A 264 6.26 16.97 18.18
N GLU A 265 6.72 17.23 19.39
CA GLU A 265 6.26 18.37 20.21
C GLU A 265 6.54 19.70 19.53
N ARG A 266 7.79 19.90 19.09
CA ARG A 266 8.20 21.11 18.36
C ARG A 266 7.48 21.24 17.05
N ASP A 267 6.93 20.20 16.44
CA ASP A 267 6.18 20.31 15.19
C ASP A 267 4.74 20.76 15.44
N SER A 268 4.20 20.54 16.63
CA SER A 268 2.84 20.95 17.05
C SER A 268 1.76 20.58 16.03
N LEU A 269 1.95 19.46 15.32
CA LEU A 269 0.97 18.93 14.38
C LEU A 269 -0.09 18.10 15.11
N ILE A 270 0.35 17.31 16.09
CA ILE A 270 -0.47 16.39 16.85
C ILE A 270 -0.97 17.10 18.12
N PRO A 271 -2.24 16.93 18.52
CA PRO A 271 -2.77 17.48 19.77
C PRO A 271 -1.92 17.08 20.98
N SER A 272 -1.64 18.05 21.86
CA SER A 272 -0.83 17.85 23.07
C SER A 272 -1.42 16.78 23.99
N GLU A 273 -2.76 16.70 24.07
CA GLU A 273 -3.49 15.69 24.85
C GLU A 273 -3.24 14.25 24.38
N TRP A 274 -2.97 14.04 23.09
CA TRP A 274 -2.62 12.70 22.60
C TRP A 274 -1.25 12.30 23.13
N LEU A 275 -0.28 13.23 23.10
CA LEU A 275 1.07 12.99 23.61
C LEU A 275 1.07 12.81 25.13
N SER A 276 0.36 13.65 25.88
CA SER A 276 0.28 13.58 27.35
C SER A 276 -0.25 12.20 27.82
N SER A 277 -1.29 11.70 27.16
CA SER A 277 -1.85 10.37 27.41
C SER A 277 -0.83 9.26 27.15
N VAL A 278 -0.09 9.34 26.04
CA VAL A 278 0.91 8.32 25.68
C VAL A 278 2.13 8.39 26.60
N TYR A 279 2.60 9.59 26.98
CA TYR A 279 3.67 9.75 27.99
C TYR A 279 3.29 9.09 29.31
N LYS A 280 2.07 9.33 29.80
CA LYS A 280 1.55 8.70 31.02
C LYS A 280 1.54 7.16 30.89
N GLN A 281 1.05 6.63 29.77
CA GLN A 281 1.03 5.18 29.53
C GLN A 281 2.45 4.59 29.46
N GLN A 282 3.39 5.25 28.78
CA GLN A 282 4.78 4.81 28.71
C GLN A 282 5.47 4.83 30.08
N TRP A 283 5.17 5.82 30.91
CA TRP A 283 5.66 5.88 32.28
C TRP A 283 5.17 4.69 33.12
N PHE A 284 3.87 4.38 33.09
CA PHE A 284 3.34 3.21 33.78
C PHE A 284 3.88 1.90 33.23
N ALA A 285 4.02 1.77 31.91
CA ALA A 285 4.63 0.59 31.30
C ALA A 285 6.09 0.39 31.74
N MET A 286 6.86 1.48 31.89
CA MET A 286 8.21 1.44 32.46
C MET A 286 8.18 0.98 33.93
N LEU A 287 7.31 1.55 34.76
CA LEU A 287 7.18 1.13 36.17
C LEU A 287 6.79 -0.35 36.28
N ARG A 288 5.85 -0.84 35.45
CA ARG A 288 5.48 -2.26 35.41
C ARG A 288 6.64 -3.17 35.00
N ALA A 289 7.43 -2.73 34.01
CA ALA A 289 8.62 -3.46 33.58
C ALA A 289 9.68 -3.54 34.69
N GLU A 290 9.82 -2.52 35.53
CA GLU A 290 10.85 -2.49 36.58
C GLU A 290 10.38 -3.09 37.92
N GLN A 291 9.10 -2.91 38.29
CA GLN A 291 8.59 -3.21 39.65
C GLN A 291 7.65 -4.42 39.67
N ASP A 292 6.77 -4.55 38.69
CA ASP A 292 5.75 -5.61 38.65
C ASP A 292 6.26 -6.88 37.93
N ASN A 293 7.55 -6.92 37.61
CA ASN A 293 8.20 -8.01 36.86
C ASN A 293 7.45 -8.35 35.56
N ASP A 294 6.95 -7.36 34.82
CA ASP A 294 6.48 -7.61 33.46
C ASP A 294 7.66 -8.09 32.61
N ILE A 295 7.67 -9.40 32.33
CA ILE A 295 8.71 -10.01 31.51
C ILE A 295 8.46 -9.78 30.02
N GLY A 296 7.33 -9.19 29.61
CA GLY A 296 6.86 -9.09 28.23
C GLY A 296 5.80 -10.14 27.88
N PRO A 297 5.24 -10.11 26.65
CA PRO A 297 4.11 -10.95 26.25
C PRO A 297 4.36 -12.45 26.47
N GLN A 298 3.36 -13.17 26.98
CA GLN A 298 3.43 -14.62 27.24
C GLN A 298 2.58 -15.45 26.28
N GLU A 299 1.56 -14.83 25.67
CA GLU A 299 0.67 -15.47 24.71
C GLU A 299 0.57 -14.63 23.44
N ILE A 300 0.38 -15.31 22.30
CA ILE A 300 0.23 -14.62 21.02
C ILE A 300 -1.20 -14.09 20.92
N ASN A 301 -1.37 -12.80 21.16
CA ASN A 301 -2.58 -12.08 20.79
C ASN A 301 -2.34 -11.37 19.44
N LYS A 302 -2.96 -11.89 18.38
CA LYS A 302 -2.79 -11.35 17.02
C LYS A 302 -3.33 -9.93 16.90
N GLU A 303 -4.51 -9.64 17.44
CA GLU A 303 -5.13 -8.31 17.35
C GLU A 303 -4.27 -7.26 18.04
N GLU A 304 -3.70 -7.62 19.19
CA GLU A 304 -2.81 -6.74 19.93
C GLU A 304 -1.49 -6.52 19.19
N LEU A 305 -0.87 -7.58 18.65
CA LEU A 305 0.34 -7.43 17.83
C LEU A 305 0.07 -6.61 16.57
N GLU A 306 -1.10 -6.75 15.96
CA GLU A 306 -1.47 -5.98 14.79
C GLU A 306 -1.74 -4.51 15.13
N GLY A 307 -2.38 -4.19 16.26
CA GLY A 307 -2.70 -2.83 16.68
C GLY A 307 -1.53 -2.08 17.34
N ASN A 308 -0.75 -2.77 18.17
CA ASN A 308 0.12 -2.13 19.18
C ASN A 308 1.61 -2.47 19.03
N SER A 309 2.05 -3.18 17.99
CA SER A 309 3.48 -3.47 17.81
C SER A 309 4.28 -2.26 17.29
N MET A 310 5.56 -2.17 17.62
CA MET A 310 6.49 -1.30 16.91
C MET A 310 6.65 -1.79 15.48
N ARG A 311 6.63 -0.89 14.49
CA ARG A 311 7.01 -1.22 13.11
C ARG A 311 8.39 -0.67 12.83
N CYS A 312 9.29 -1.53 12.37
CA CYS A 312 10.64 -1.15 12.02
C CYS A 312 11.16 -1.99 10.86
N GLY A 313 12.28 -1.59 10.28
CA GLY A 313 12.89 -2.36 9.21
C GLY A 313 14.28 -1.93 8.83
N ARG A 314 14.83 -2.62 7.83
CA ARG A 314 16.20 -2.43 7.35
C ARG A 314 16.31 -2.89 5.90
N LYS A 315 17.07 -2.15 5.09
CA LYS A 315 17.46 -2.57 3.74
C LYS A 315 18.87 -3.12 3.77
N LEU A 316 19.06 -4.35 3.32
CA LEU A 316 20.38 -4.91 3.04
C LEU A 316 20.62 -4.80 1.52
N ALA A 317 21.64 -4.03 1.13
CA ALA A 317 21.89 -3.77 -0.29
C ALA A 317 22.51 -4.97 -1.02
N LYS A 318 23.24 -5.83 -0.31
CA LYS A 318 23.95 -7.00 -0.83
C LYS A 318 24.09 -8.06 0.27
N ASP A 319 24.51 -9.26 -0.12
CA ASP A 319 24.88 -10.29 0.84
C ASP A 319 26.15 -9.87 1.62
N GLY A 320 26.27 -10.32 2.87
CA GLY A 320 27.36 -9.96 3.77
C GLY A 320 26.95 -10.01 5.24
N ASP A 321 27.82 -9.56 6.13
CA ASP A 321 27.53 -9.52 7.56
C ASP A 321 27.02 -8.14 7.99
N TYR A 322 25.86 -8.13 8.65
CA TYR A 322 25.23 -6.93 9.15
C TYR A 322 24.84 -7.13 10.60
N CYS A 323 25.10 -6.13 11.43
CA CYS A 323 24.65 -6.09 12.82
C CYS A 323 24.10 -4.69 13.10
N TRP A 324 22.88 -4.60 13.64
CA TRP A 324 22.24 -3.32 13.91
C TRP A 324 21.29 -3.39 15.11
N ARG A 325 20.86 -2.20 15.54
CA ARG A 325 19.79 -1.99 16.52
C ARG A 325 18.74 -1.09 15.90
N TRP A 326 17.48 -1.25 16.28
CA TRP A 326 16.49 -0.21 16.10
C TRP A 326 16.44 0.63 17.36
N THR A 327 16.57 1.95 17.20
CA THR A 327 16.61 2.89 18.32
C THR A 327 15.28 2.95 19.05
N GLY A 328 15.34 3.18 20.35
CA GLY A 328 14.18 3.35 21.23
C GLY A 328 14.46 2.80 22.62
N PHE A 329 13.80 3.36 23.63
CA PHE A 329 13.94 2.91 25.02
C PHE A 329 13.56 1.43 25.18
N ASN A 330 12.51 0.97 24.49
CA ASN A 330 12.02 -0.42 24.44
C ASN A 330 12.02 -1.13 25.82
N PHE A 331 11.80 -0.38 26.89
CA PHE A 331 11.76 -0.86 28.27
C PHE A 331 13.00 -1.65 28.68
N GLY A 332 14.17 -1.15 28.27
CA GLY A 332 15.47 -1.74 28.53
C GLY A 332 15.75 -3.03 27.78
N PHE A 333 14.92 -3.41 26.80
CA PHE A 333 15.18 -4.56 25.94
C PHE A 333 16.10 -4.13 24.78
N ASP A 334 17.42 -4.16 24.99
CA ASP A 334 18.41 -3.89 23.94
C ASP A 334 18.51 -5.10 22.98
N LEU A 335 17.74 -5.07 21.90
CA LEU A 335 17.72 -6.10 20.87
C LEU A 335 18.73 -5.80 19.77
N LEU A 336 19.76 -6.64 19.70
CA LEU A 336 20.68 -6.73 18.58
C LEU A 336 20.12 -7.67 17.53
N VAL A 337 20.13 -7.21 16.28
CA VAL A 337 19.80 -8.05 15.13
C VAL A 337 21.01 -8.22 14.25
N THR A 338 21.30 -9.47 13.93
CA THR A 338 22.42 -9.85 13.06
C THR A 338 21.89 -10.61 11.87
N TYR A 339 22.31 -10.20 10.67
CA TYR A 339 22.27 -11.02 9.47
C TYR A 339 23.69 -11.49 9.19
N THR A 340 23.93 -12.79 9.27
CA THR A 340 25.23 -13.41 8.95
C THR A 340 24.99 -14.83 8.47
N ASN A 341 25.77 -15.29 7.49
CA ASN A 341 25.63 -16.63 6.92
C ASN A 341 24.18 -16.99 6.57
N ARG A 342 23.38 -16.00 6.14
CA ARG A 342 21.96 -16.14 5.77
C ARG A 342 21.02 -16.51 6.91
N TYR A 343 21.45 -16.31 8.14
CA TYR A 343 20.60 -16.38 9.33
C TYR A 343 20.23 -14.98 9.79
N ILE A 344 19.00 -14.81 10.26
CA ILE A 344 18.63 -13.69 11.11
C ILE A 344 18.71 -14.19 12.56
N ILE A 345 19.51 -13.50 13.35
CA ILE A 345 19.78 -13.82 14.76
C ILE A 345 19.35 -12.63 15.60
N PHE A 346 18.61 -12.93 16.67
CA PHE A 346 18.24 -11.97 17.70
C PHE A 346 19.08 -12.22 18.94
N LYS A 347 19.64 -11.15 19.50
CA LYS A 347 20.38 -11.18 20.75
C LYS A 347 19.83 -10.13 21.70
N ARG A 348 19.56 -10.53 22.93
CA ARG A 348 19.28 -9.59 24.02
C ARG A 348 20.60 -9.16 24.64
N ASN A 349 21.12 -8.00 24.24
CA ASN A 349 22.36 -7.48 24.80
C ASN A 349 22.14 -6.98 26.23
N THR A 350 23.06 -7.27 27.15
CA THR A 350 22.99 -6.75 28.52
C THR A 350 24.34 -6.34 29.07
N LEU A 351 25.34 -7.22 29.00
CA LEU A 351 26.66 -6.95 29.58
C LEU A 351 27.76 -6.91 28.52
N ASN A 352 27.57 -7.60 27.39
CA ASN A 352 28.69 -7.92 26.49
C ASN A 352 29.03 -6.83 25.47
N GLN A 353 28.14 -5.87 25.23
CA GLN A 353 28.41 -4.76 24.32
C GLN A 353 27.91 -3.43 24.91
N PRO A 354 28.62 -2.31 24.63
CA PRO A 354 28.15 -0.98 25.00
C PRO A 354 26.73 -0.72 24.48
N CYS A 355 25.86 -0.26 25.37
CA CYS A 355 24.52 0.23 25.05
C CYS A 355 24.46 1.73 25.37
N SER A 356 23.79 2.50 24.52
CA SER A 356 23.61 3.94 24.69
C SER A 356 22.47 4.32 25.65
N GLY A 357 21.71 3.34 26.13
CA GLY A 357 20.54 3.55 26.99
C GLY A 357 20.49 2.56 28.17
N SER A 358 19.43 2.66 28.96
CA SER A 358 19.18 1.72 30.06
C SER A 358 18.92 0.32 29.53
N VAL A 359 19.37 -0.70 30.28
CA VAL A 359 19.14 -2.11 29.94
C VAL A 359 18.49 -2.83 31.11
N SER A 360 17.47 -3.63 30.82
CA SER A 360 16.73 -4.40 31.80
C SER A 360 17.58 -5.55 32.33
N LEU A 361 17.75 -5.61 33.65
CA LEU A 361 18.53 -6.65 34.32
C LEU A 361 17.71 -7.88 34.75
N GLN A 362 16.44 -7.96 34.34
CA GLN A 362 15.64 -9.16 34.59
C GLN A 362 16.32 -10.41 33.99
N PRO A 363 16.27 -11.59 34.65
CA PRO A 363 16.97 -12.79 34.16
C PRO A 363 16.53 -13.20 32.75
N ARG A 364 15.23 -13.14 32.47
CA ARG A 364 14.61 -13.47 31.19
C ARG A 364 13.59 -12.42 30.80
N ARG A 365 13.47 -12.14 29.50
CA ARG A 365 12.45 -11.26 28.93
C ARG A 365 11.88 -11.91 27.68
N ASN A 366 10.61 -11.69 27.44
CA ASN A 366 9.88 -12.11 26.27
C ASN A 366 9.70 -10.93 25.31
N ILE A 367 9.76 -11.23 24.02
CA ILE A 367 9.35 -10.32 22.96
C ILE A 367 8.43 -11.08 22.02
N ALA A 368 7.26 -10.52 21.76
CA ALA A 368 6.40 -11.01 20.70
C ALA A 368 6.76 -10.29 19.40
N PHE A 369 6.88 -11.03 18.30
CA PHE A 369 7.33 -10.45 17.05
C PHE A 369 6.74 -11.13 15.81
N ARG A 370 6.78 -10.40 14.70
CA ARG A 370 6.62 -10.94 13.35
C ARG A 370 7.69 -10.35 12.46
N LEU A 371 8.56 -11.20 11.95
CA LEU A 371 9.60 -10.84 10.99
C LEU A 371 9.10 -11.16 9.59
N ARG A 372 9.33 -10.23 8.67
CA ARG A 372 9.00 -10.31 7.24
C ARG A 372 10.20 -9.91 6.42
N LEU A 373 10.41 -10.65 5.34
CA LEU A 373 11.42 -10.37 4.35
C LEU A 373 10.75 -10.23 3.00
N ALA A 374 11.24 -9.28 2.21
CA ALA A 374 10.82 -9.10 0.84
C ALA A 374 11.97 -8.63 -0.04
N SER A 375 11.95 -9.04 -1.30
CA SER A 375 12.74 -8.43 -2.37
C SER A 375 11.79 -8.01 -3.49
N PHE A 376 12.13 -6.93 -4.18
CA PHE A 376 11.29 -6.31 -5.19
C PHE A 376 12.03 -6.19 -6.51
N ASP A 377 11.29 -6.27 -7.61
CA ASP A 377 11.80 -5.87 -8.92
C ASP A 377 11.79 -4.34 -9.08
N SER A 378 12.18 -3.86 -10.26
CA SER A 378 12.21 -2.43 -10.58
C SER A 378 10.83 -1.75 -10.57
N SER A 379 9.75 -2.53 -10.65
CA SER A 379 8.36 -2.04 -10.58
C SER A 379 7.79 -2.04 -9.17
N GLY A 380 8.52 -2.56 -8.18
CA GLY A 380 8.05 -2.73 -6.80
C GLY A 380 7.26 -4.02 -6.59
N LYS A 381 7.19 -4.92 -7.56
CA LYS A 381 6.53 -6.22 -7.41
C LYS A 381 7.41 -7.16 -6.60
N ILE A 382 6.79 -7.91 -5.69
CA ILE A 382 7.50 -8.90 -4.87
C ILE A 382 8.05 -10.00 -5.77
N ILE A 383 9.37 -10.24 -5.67
CA ILE A 383 10.03 -11.40 -6.30
C ILE A 383 10.10 -12.57 -5.31
N CYS A 384 10.48 -12.28 -4.07
CA CYS A 384 10.57 -13.26 -2.99
C CYS A 384 10.05 -12.65 -1.69
N SER A 385 9.31 -13.44 -0.91
CA SER A 385 8.92 -13.05 0.45
C SER A 385 8.95 -14.24 1.40
N ARG A 386 9.24 -13.95 2.68
CA ARG A 386 9.22 -14.89 3.80
C ARG A 386 8.66 -14.20 5.03
N THR A 387 8.05 -14.97 5.92
CA THR A 387 7.61 -14.48 7.23
C THR A 387 7.75 -15.57 8.28
N THR A 388 8.03 -15.17 9.53
CA THR A 388 7.99 -16.07 10.69
C THR A 388 6.57 -16.40 11.14
N GLY A 389 5.55 -15.67 10.65
CA GLY A 389 4.30 -15.53 11.37
C GLY A 389 4.50 -14.77 12.68
N TYR A 390 3.50 -14.78 13.55
CA TYR A 390 3.63 -14.23 14.91
C TYR A 390 4.28 -15.28 15.81
N GLN A 391 5.29 -14.86 16.58
CA GLN A 391 6.04 -15.73 17.49
C GLN A 391 6.34 -14.98 18.78
N ILE A 392 6.64 -15.73 19.84
CA ILE A 392 7.20 -15.21 21.08
C ILE A 392 8.59 -15.80 21.24
N LEU A 393 9.54 -14.95 21.60
CA LEU A 393 10.91 -15.32 21.88
C LEU A 393 11.23 -14.94 23.33
N THR A 394 11.67 -15.91 24.12
CA THR A 394 12.21 -15.68 25.46
C THR A 394 13.73 -15.65 25.37
N LEU A 395 14.35 -14.56 25.82
CA LEU A 395 15.80 -14.40 25.84
C LEU A 395 16.31 -14.10 27.26
N GLU A 396 17.29 -14.89 27.67
CA GLU A 396 18.16 -14.61 28.81
C GLU A 396 19.16 -13.48 28.50
N LYS A 397 19.90 -13.02 29.50
CA LYS A 397 20.94 -12.00 29.34
C LYS A 397 22.00 -12.47 28.35
N ASP A 398 22.26 -11.65 27.34
CA ASP A 398 23.26 -11.89 26.29
C ASP A 398 23.02 -13.16 25.45
N GLN A 399 21.85 -13.79 25.56
CA GLN A 399 21.48 -14.96 24.77
C GLN A 399 21.22 -14.56 23.31
N GLU A 400 21.70 -15.40 22.40
CA GLU A 400 21.46 -15.30 20.96
C GLU A 400 20.57 -16.45 20.49
N GLN A 401 19.64 -16.16 19.57
CA GLN A 401 18.81 -17.18 18.96
C GLN A 401 18.58 -16.89 17.48
N VAL A 402 18.75 -17.92 16.66
CA VAL A 402 18.38 -17.89 15.24
C VAL A 402 16.86 -17.84 15.14
N VAL A 403 16.33 -16.79 14.51
CA VAL A 403 14.88 -16.59 14.32
C VAL A 403 14.43 -16.85 12.88
N MET A 404 15.36 -16.84 11.92
CA MET A 404 15.07 -17.25 10.54
C MET A 404 16.32 -17.78 9.85
N ASN A 405 16.17 -18.88 9.11
CA ASN A 405 17.16 -19.39 8.15
C ASN A 405 16.70 -19.06 6.72
N LEU A 406 17.59 -18.50 5.92
CA LEU A 406 17.29 -18.05 4.56
C LEU A 406 17.96 -18.97 3.55
N ASP A 407 17.13 -19.80 2.89
CA ASP A 407 17.60 -20.69 1.85
C ASP A 407 18.30 -19.91 0.71
N SER A 408 19.52 -20.34 0.45
CA SER A 408 20.46 -19.83 -0.54
C SER A 408 19.93 -19.58 -1.95
N ARG A 409 18.95 -20.37 -2.41
CA ARG A 409 18.54 -20.40 -3.83
C ARG A 409 17.55 -19.29 -4.20
N LEU A 410 16.99 -18.59 -3.22
CA LEU A 410 15.85 -17.68 -3.42
C LEU A 410 16.07 -16.27 -2.86
N LEU A 411 17.27 -15.97 -2.34
CA LEU A 411 17.60 -14.65 -1.84
C LEU A 411 18.00 -13.71 -2.99
N ILE A 412 17.27 -12.62 -3.12
CA ILE A 412 17.55 -11.57 -4.10
C ILE A 412 17.75 -10.27 -3.34
N PHE A 413 18.82 -9.56 -3.67
CA PHE A 413 19.15 -8.27 -3.08
C PHE A 413 18.75 -7.12 -4.02
N PRO A 414 18.33 -5.96 -3.49
CA PRO A 414 18.29 -5.63 -2.07
C PRO A 414 17.20 -6.38 -1.29
N LEU A 415 17.56 -6.82 -0.08
CA LEU A 415 16.65 -7.52 0.83
C LEU A 415 16.07 -6.52 1.84
N TYR A 416 14.75 -6.48 1.91
CA TYR A 416 14.01 -5.63 2.85
C TYR A 416 13.56 -6.47 4.03
N ILE A 417 14.00 -6.08 5.22
CA ILE A 417 13.68 -6.71 6.49
C ILE A 417 12.70 -5.81 7.21
N CYS A 418 11.54 -6.33 7.60
CA CYS A 418 10.56 -5.59 8.38
C CYS A 418 10.12 -6.43 9.57
N CYS A 419 10.06 -5.78 10.74
CA CYS A 419 9.66 -6.42 11.97
C CYS A 419 8.51 -5.66 12.62
N ASN A 420 7.61 -6.44 13.20
CA ASN A 420 6.65 -5.99 14.18
C ASN A 420 7.13 -6.49 15.55
N PHE A 421 7.27 -5.63 16.55
CA PHE A 421 7.72 -6.02 17.91
C PHE A 421 6.77 -5.53 19.00
N LEU A 422 6.54 -6.37 20.01
CA LEU A 422 5.84 -6.00 21.23
C LEU A 422 6.68 -6.44 22.44
N TYR A 423 7.12 -5.46 23.23
CA TYR A 423 8.12 -5.63 24.30
C TYR A 423 7.53 -5.74 25.72
N ILE A 424 6.26 -5.32 25.88
CA ILE A 424 5.55 -5.21 27.15
C ILE A 424 4.20 -5.86 27.00
N SER A 425 3.71 -6.46 28.08
CA SER A 425 2.40 -7.09 28.10
C SER A 425 1.29 -6.03 28.08
N PRO A 426 0.15 -6.30 27.42
CA PRO A 426 -1.00 -5.42 27.51
C PRO A 426 -1.40 -5.22 28.96
N GLU A 427 -1.95 -4.04 29.28
CA GLU A 427 -2.63 -3.89 30.56
C GLU A 427 -3.84 -4.83 30.59
N LYS A 428 -3.91 -5.66 31.63
CA LYS A 428 -5.11 -6.44 31.92
C LYS A 428 -6.19 -5.43 32.27
N LYS A 429 -7.18 -5.28 31.39
CA LYS A 429 -8.35 -4.44 31.61
C LYS A 429 -9.19 -4.94 32.77
#